data_AF-A0A1X2GX60-F1
#
_entry.id   AF-A0A1X2GX60-F1
#
_cell.length_a   1.000
_cell.length_b   1.000
_cell.length_c   1.000
_cell.angle_alpha   90.00
_cell.angle_beta   90.00
_cell.angle_gamma   90.00
#
_symmetry.space_group_name_H-M   'P 1'
#
loop_
_entity.id
_entity.type
_entity.pdbx_description
1 polymer ?
#
loop_
_entity_poly.entity_id
_entity_poly.type
_entity_poly.pdbx_seq_one_letter_code
_entity_poly.pdbx_strand_id
1 'polypeptide(L)'
;MQLTKEEYTQCVDTLKKLAGDLGAEAVDLDTLTNTAEKKKKDDCGHVMVRKRSMSVEDMLEVRVAVVGNVDAGKSTLLGVLTKGILDDGRGKARVNLFRHPHEIESGRTSSVGGEILGFDAASQAVVAPSGRKLTSEEVCAKASKLISFVDLAGHEKYLKTTVFGMTGNFPDFVMLIVGGNAGMIGMAKEHLGLALSLSIPVFVVVTKVDRTPPQVLAETIKTLRTLLKSKSCQKFPLFVKTNEDVVNSAQHCVSARLCPIFQISNVTGEGLDLLRNYLNILPSITSFDTKEQFHYEITETYSVPFVGTVVSGVLKSGLIHVGDKVLVGPDHAGEFVATTIKGIQRRRVTVPVARAGQSVTFALKNIRRKALRKGMVLLHYEKDAPMPKVSRRFEAEIRILYHSTTIKEKYQAMVHCGSVRQTASIIHLDKQVLRTGDKANVQFEFAKFPEYLLPGAKLLFREGRTKGKGVVLRLL
;
A
#
# COMPACT_ATOMS: atom_id res chain seq x y z
N MET A 1 -5.67 31.69 -13.93
CA MET A 1 -5.52 33.16 -13.93
C MET A 1 -4.25 33.48 -14.69
N GLN A 2 -4.28 34.44 -15.60
CA GLN A 2 -3.05 34.98 -16.18
C GLN A 2 -2.53 36.01 -15.17
N LEU A 3 -1.43 35.68 -14.48
CA LEU A 3 -0.78 36.56 -13.50
C LEU A 3 0.59 36.95 -14.03
N THR A 4 1.00 38.18 -13.79
CA THR A 4 2.42 38.58 -13.90
C THR A 4 3.24 37.90 -12.81
N LYS A 5 4.57 37.89 -12.95
CA LYS A 5 5.47 37.27 -11.97
C LYS A 5 5.33 37.90 -10.58
N GLU A 6 5.17 39.22 -10.52
CA GLU A 6 5.01 39.98 -9.28
C GLU A 6 3.66 39.68 -8.62
N GLU A 7 2.58 39.67 -9.40
CA GLU A 7 1.25 39.28 -8.91
C GLU A 7 1.24 37.83 -8.40
N TYR A 8 1.91 36.90 -9.09
CA TYR A 8 2.06 35.52 -8.62
C TYR A 8 2.75 35.45 -7.26
N THR A 9 3.89 36.13 -7.09
CA THR A 9 4.60 36.16 -5.81
C THR A 9 3.74 36.76 -4.70
N GLN A 10 3.01 37.86 -4.97
CA GLN A 10 2.07 38.45 -4.01
C GLN A 10 0.93 37.50 -3.64
N CYS A 11 0.39 36.75 -4.61
CA CYS A 11 -0.62 35.72 -4.35
C CYS A 11 -0.08 34.61 -3.45
N VAL A 12 1.13 34.10 -3.73
CA VAL A 12 1.78 33.06 -2.91
C VAL A 12 2.02 33.56 -1.49
N ASP A 13 2.48 34.79 -1.31
CA ASP A 13 2.72 35.37 0.02
C ASP A 13 1.40 35.61 0.79
N THR A 14 0.34 36.01 0.09
CA THR A 14 -1.00 36.12 0.69
C THR A 14 -1.52 34.74 1.12
N LEU A 15 -1.35 33.71 0.28
CA LEU A 15 -1.72 32.34 0.62
C LEU A 15 -0.92 31.81 1.82
N LYS A 16 0.37 32.14 1.93
CA LYS A 16 1.20 31.78 3.10
C LYS A 16 0.69 32.41 4.38
N LYS A 17 0.30 33.69 4.35
CA LYS A 17 -0.30 34.38 5.51
C LYS A 17 -1.62 33.72 5.92
N LEU A 18 -2.54 33.54 4.97
CA LEU A 18 -3.84 32.89 5.21
C LEU A 18 -3.69 31.45 5.73
N ALA A 19 -2.74 30.69 5.19
CA ALA A 19 -2.44 29.35 5.68
C ALA A 19 -1.93 29.40 7.13
N GLY A 20 -1.04 30.34 7.46
CA GLY A 20 -0.54 30.56 8.81
C GLY A 20 -1.65 30.82 9.82
N ASP A 21 -2.62 31.67 9.48
CA ASP A 21 -3.78 31.99 10.33
C ASP A 21 -4.66 30.74 10.61
N LEU A 22 -4.68 29.77 9.69
CA LEU A 22 -5.41 28.51 9.83
C LEU A 22 -4.57 27.37 10.45
N GLY A 23 -3.36 27.66 10.93
CA GLY A 23 -2.42 26.65 11.44
C GLY A 23 -1.93 25.68 10.36
N ALA A 24 -1.87 26.15 9.11
CA ALA A 24 -1.37 25.44 7.95
C ALA A 24 -0.12 26.13 7.39
N GLU A 25 0.56 25.42 6.49
CA GLU A 25 1.76 25.92 5.82
C GLU A 25 1.57 25.80 4.31
N ALA A 26 1.85 26.87 3.59
CA ALA A 26 1.74 26.92 2.13
C ALA A 26 3.15 26.90 1.52
N VAL A 27 3.41 25.89 0.69
CA VAL A 27 4.70 25.69 0.03
C VAL A 27 4.49 25.77 -1.48
N ASP A 28 5.22 26.65 -2.14
CA ASP A 28 5.24 26.74 -3.59
C ASP A 28 6.07 25.58 -4.16
N LEU A 29 5.40 24.66 -4.85
CA LEU A 29 6.00 23.46 -5.42
C LEU A 29 6.88 23.77 -6.63
N ASP A 30 6.64 24.89 -7.31
CA ASP A 30 7.43 25.31 -8.46
C ASP A 30 8.71 26.03 -8.04
N THR A 31 8.81 26.56 -6.82
CA THR A 31 10.09 27.11 -6.30
C THR A 31 11.06 26.05 -5.78
N LEU A 32 10.58 24.82 -5.51
CA LEU A 32 11.44 23.65 -5.26
C LEU A 32 12.23 23.24 -6.53
N THR A 33 12.04 23.91 -7.67
CA THR A 33 12.66 23.59 -8.95
C THR A 33 14.14 23.94 -9.05
N ASN A 34 14.65 24.97 -8.35
CA ASN A 34 16.05 25.46 -8.38
C ASN A 34 16.90 25.14 -9.63
N THR A 35 16.30 25.20 -10.81
CA THR A 35 16.97 25.18 -12.10
C THR A 35 16.46 26.41 -12.83
N ALA A 36 17.36 27.38 -13.00
CA ALA A 36 17.14 28.65 -13.65
C ALA A 36 16.92 28.49 -15.16
N GLU A 37 15.87 27.77 -15.58
CA GLU A 37 15.47 27.70 -16.98
C GLU A 37 14.21 28.53 -17.23
N LYS A 38 14.24 29.21 -18.38
CA LYS A 38 13.27 30.22 -18.82
C LYS A 38 11.85 29.63 -18.91
N LYS A 39 10.97 30.07 -18.02
CA LYS A 39 9.52 29.79 -18.02
C LYS A 39 8.88 30.18 -19.35
N LYS A 40 8.04 29.28 -19.90
CA LYS A 40 7.32 29.46 -21.18
C LYS A 40 5.98 30.17 -20.96
N LYS A 41 5.34 30.56 -22.07
CA LYS A 41 4.16 31.45 -22.18
C LYS A 41 2.83 30.93 -21.58
N ASP A 42 2.81 29.73 -20.98
CA ASP A 42 1.64 29.03 -20.40
C ASP A 42 1.98 28.42 -19.04
N ASP A 43 2.60 29.22 -18.18
CA ASP A 43 3.14 28.76 -16.89
C ASP A 43 2.03 28.65 -15.83
N CYS A 44 1.78 27.43 -15.35
CA CYS A 44 0.84 27.18 -14.24
C CYS A 44 1.61 27.09 -12.92
N GLY A 45 1.16 27.86 -11.92
CA GLY A 45 1.71 27.88 -10.57
C GLY A 45 1.05 26.85 -9.65
N HIS A 46 1.82 26.10 -8.86
CA HIS A 46 1.35 25.07 -7.95
C HIS A 46 1.75 25.34 -6.51
N VAL A 47 0.76 25.50 -5.63
CA VAL A 47 0.97 25.70 -4.19
C VAL A 47 0.36 24.53 -3.42
N MET A 48 1.16 23.90 -2.57
CA MET A 48 0.70 22.89 -1.62
C MET A 48 0.37 23.56 -0.30
N VAL A 49 -0.87 23.40 0.17
CA VAL A 49 -1.28 23.82 1.50
C VAL A 49 -1.44 22.58 2.39
N ARG A 50 -0.72 22.55 3.51
CA ARG A 50 -0.77 21.43 4.46
C ARG A 50 -1.04 21.93 5.86
N LYS A 51 -2.11 21.43 6.48
CA LYS A 51 -2.41 21.69 7.89
C LYS A 51 -1.36 21.01 8.78
N ARG A 52 -0.91 21.70 9.83
CA ARG A 52 -0.04 21.09 10.84
C ARG A 52 -0.85 20.06 11.63
N SER A 53 -0.33 18.83 11.71
CA SER A 53 -0.99 17.78 12.49
C SER A 53 -0.77 18.07 13.97
N MET A 54 -1.85 18.32 14.71
CA MET A 54 -1.80 18.56 16.16
C MET A 54 -1.68 17.25 16.95
N SER A 55 -2.13 16.14 16.37
CA SER A 55 -2.16 14.83 16.98
C SER A 55 -1.72 13.76 15.98
N VAL A 56 -1.35 12.57 16.48
CA VAL A 56 -1.05 11.43 15.61
C VAL A 56 -2.31 10.86 14.99
N GLU A 57 -3.51 11.01 15.56
CA GLU A 57 -4.75 10.52 14.92
C GLU A 57 -5.21 11.37 13.73
N ASP A 58 -4.80 12.63 13.63
CA ASP A 58 -5.19 13.51 12.51
C ASP A 58 -4.22 13.45 11.32
N MET A 59 -3.10 12.73 11.48
CA MET A 59 -2.05 12.69 10.47
C MET A 59 -2.46 11.85 9.25
N LEU A 60 -2.42 12.50 8.07
CA LEU A 60 -2.64 11.87 6.77
C LEU A 60 -1.64 10.74 6.53
N GLU A 61 -2.14 9.58 6.13
CA GLU A 61 -1.34 8.41 5.80
C GLU A 61 -1.64 7.94 4.37
N VAL A 62 -0.58 7.68 3.61
CA VAL A 62 -0.65 7.03 2.30
C VAL A 62 0.12 5.74 2.38
N ARG A 63 -0.52 4.62 2.03
CA ARG A 63 0.11 3.30 2.05
C ARG A 63 0.68 2.95 0.68
N VAL A 64 1.96 2.63 0.66
CA VAL A 64 2.66 2.25 -0.56
C VAL A 64 3.21 0.83 -0.40
N ALA A 65 2.70 -0.10 -1.20
CA ALA A 65 3.27 -1.44 -1.27
C ALA A 65 4.52 -1.44 -2.16
N VAL A 66 5.62 -1.96 -1.64
CA VAL A 66 6.90 -2.01 -2.32
C VAL A 66 7.13 -3.41 -2.86
N VAL A 67 7.17 -3.52 -4.19
CA VAL A 67 7.27 -4.80 -4.89
C VAL A 67 8.36 -4.75 -5.95
N GLY A 68 8.85 -5.91 -6.39
CA GLY A 68 9.91 -6.00 -7.38
C GLY A 68 10.70 -7.29 -7.25
N ASN A 69 11.54 -7.59 -8.25
CA ASN A 69 12.32 -8.83 -8.25
C ASN A 69 13.36 -8.87 -7.12
N VAL A 70 13.92 -10.06 -6.86
CA VAL A 70 15.10 -10.22 -6.00
C VAL A 70 16.22 -9.31 -6.54
N ASP A 71 16.98 -8.70 -5.63
CA ASP A 71 18.10 -7.80 -5.93
C ASP A 71 17.77 -6.51 -6.72
N ALA A 72 16.49 -6.20 -6.96
CA ALA A 72 16.09 -4.92 -7.56
C ALA A 72 16.38 -3.69 -6.66
N GLY A 73 16.84 -3.89 -5.41
CA GLY A 73 17.20 -2.80 -4.50
C GLY A 73 16.04 -2.27 -3.65
N LYS A 74 14.99 -3.07 -3.41
CA LYS A 74 13.80 -2.67 -2.63
C LYS A 74 14.13 -2.17 -1.23
N SER A 75 14.70 -3.05 -0.41
CA SER A 75 15.06 -2.71 0.97
C SER A 75 16.20 -1.69 1.00
N THR A 76 17.08 -1.67 0.00
CA THR A 76 18.11 -0.61 -0.10
C THR A 76 17.46 0.76 -0.28
N LEU A 77 16.52 0.90 -1.21
CA LEU A 77 15.80 2.16 -1.44
C LEU A 77 15.03 2.59 -0.19
N LEU A 78 14.33 1.67 0.47
CA LEU A 78 13.62 1.97 1.72
C LEU A 78 14.57 2.46 2.82
N GLY A 79 15.75 1.86 2.94
CA GLY A 79 16.77 2.30 3.89
C GLY A 79 17.26 3.73 3.60
N VAL A 80 17.49 4.04 2.32
CA VAL A 80 17.94 5.38 1.88
C VAL A 80 16.85 6.44 2.09
N LEU A 81 15.60 6.14 1.74
CA LEU A 81 14.48 7.07 1.91
C LEU A 81 14.19 7.36 3.37
N THR A 82 14.23 6.35 4.24
CA THR A 82 13.84 6.51 5.66
C THR A 82 14.96 7.06 6.54
N LYS A 83 16.23 6.84 6.19
CA LYS A 83 17.37 7.37 6.96
C LYS A 83 17.93 8.68 6.43
N GLY A 84 17.72 8.98 5.15
CA GLY A 84 18.33 10.12 4.49
C GLY A 84 19.83 9.95 4.17
N ILE A 85 20.38 8.73 4.26
CA ILE A 85 21.78 8.44 3.86
C ILE A 85 21.78 7.60 2.59
N LEU A 86 22.73 7.87 1.69
CA LEU A 86 23.01 7.04 0.52
C LEU A 86 23.59 5.67 0.91
N ASP A 87 23.39 4.70 0.01
CA ASP A 87 23.96 3.36 0.13
C ASP A 87 25.43 3.35 -0.33
N ASP A 88 26.24 2.47 0.26
CA ASP A 88 27.63 2.27 -0.15
C ASP A 88 27.77 1.35 -1.38
N GLY A 89 26.65 0.95 -1.97
CA GLY A 89 26.58 0.00 -3.08
C GLY A 89 26.92 -1.44 -2.68
N ARG A 90 27.09 -1.71 -1.39
CA ARG A 90 27.19 -3.05 -0.78
C ARG A 90 25.98 -3.37 0.09
N GLY A 91 25.00 -2.46 0.16
CA GLY A 91 23.74 -2.67 0.88
C GLY A 91 23.78 -2.27 2.35
N LYS A 92 24.68 -1.38 2.77
CA LYS A 92 24.69 -0.83 4.14
C LYS A 92 23.33 -0.24 4.55
N ALA A 93 22.59 0.35 3.62
CA ALA A 93 21.27 0.92 3.90
C ALA A 93 20.24 -0.17 4.27
N ARG A 94 20.29 -1.36 3.65
CA ARG A 94 19.29 -2.42 3.85
C ARG A 94 19.50 -3.28 5.10
N VAL A 95 20.73 -3.39 5.63
CA VAL A 95 21.04 -4.26 6.79
C VAL A 95 20.13 -3.96 7.98
N ASN A 96 19.76 -2.70 8.16
CA ASN A 96 18.94 -2.23 9.27
C ASN A 96 17.43 -2.49 9.11
N LEU A 97 17.02 -3.07 7.98
CA LEU A 97 15.64 -3.45 7.71
C LEU A 97 15.39 -4.95 7.93
N PHE A 98 16.45 -5.75 8.03
CA PHE A 98 16.32 -7.18 8.30
C PHE A 98 15.85 -7.40 9.72
N ARG A 99 14.81 -8.23 9.87
CA ARG A 99 14.14 -8.49 11.14
C ARG A 99 14.46 -9.86 11.70
N HIS A 100 14.86 -10.79 10.83
CA HIS A 100 15.12 -12.17 11.21
C HIS A 100 16.57 -12.57 10.93
N PRO A 101 17.17 -13.48 11.73
CA PRO A 101 18.54 -13.93 11.53
C PRO A 101 18.83 -14.43 10.11
N HIS A 102 17.92 -15.23 9.54
CA HIS A 102 18.06 -15.76 8.18
C HIS A 102 17.99 -14.66 7.10
N GLU A 103 17.38 -13.49 7.37
CA GLU A 103 17.40 -12.36 6.43
C GLU A 103 18.78 -11.69 6.42
N ILE A 104 19.47 -11.65 7.57
CA ILE A 104 20.84 -11.14 7.69
C ILE A 104 21.81 -12.09 7.00
N GLU A 105 21.69 -13.40 7.25
CA GLU A 105 22.54 -14.43 6.64
C GLU A 105 22.36 -14.51 5.12
N SER A 106 21.11 -14.53 4.64
CA SER A 106 20.83 -14.64 3.20
C SER A 106 20.90 -13.31 2.45
N GLY A 107 20.92 -12.18 3.17
CA GLY A 107 20.80 -10.84 2.60
C GLY A 107 19.46 -10.57 1.90
N ARG A 108 18.41 -11.34 2.21
CA ARG A 108 17.10 -11.30 1.51
C ARG A 108 15.95 -11.17 2.49
N THR A 109 15.03 -10.24 2.21
CA THR A 109 13.79 -10.06 2.98
C THR A 109 12.80 -11.20 2.73
N SER A 110 12.23 -11.72 3.81
CA SER A 110 11.32 -12.88 3.83
C SER A 110 9.94 -12.56 4.40
N SER A 111 9.84 -11.49 5.18
CA SER A 111 8.65 -11.07 5.92
C SER A 111 8.04 -9.78 5.34
N VAL A 112 6.80 -9.47 5.72
CA VAL A 112 6.21 -8.15 5.40
C VAL A 112 6.82 -7.12 6.36
N GLY A 113 7.64 -6.24 5.83
CA GLY A 113 8.19 -5.10 6.55
C GLY A 113 7.21 -3.92 6.57
N GLY A 114 7.28 -3.12 7.63
CA GLY A 114 6.54 -1.87 7.77
C GLY A 114 7.53 -0.77 8.11
N GLU A 115 7.78 0.13 7.16
CA GLU A 115 8.66 1.28 7.35
C GLU A 115 7.87 2.57 7.07
N ILE A 116 8.30 3.68 7.63
CA ILE A 116 7.59 4.95 7.49
C ILE A 116 8.55 6.07 7.06
N LEU A 117 8.03 6.98 6.23
CA LEU A 117 8.66 8.24 5.88
C LEU A 117 7.69 9.37 6.19
N GLY A 118 8.08 10.28 7.07
CA GLY A 118 7.30 11.46 7.41
C GLY A 118 7.67 12.65 6.54
N PHE A 119 6.70 13.51 6.26
CA PHE A 119 6.92 14.85 5.74
C PHE A 119 6.28 15.86 6.69
N ASP A 120 6.99 16.93 7.01
CA ASP A 120 6.46 18.03 7.82
C ASP A 120 5.48 18.92 7.02
N ALA A 121 5.00 19.98 7.67
CA ALA A 121 4.11 20.97 7.04
C ALA A 121 4.83 21.78 5.95
N ALA A 122 6.15 22.00 6.10
CA ALA A 122 7.04 22.66 5.14
C ALA A 122 7.45 21.76 3.96
N SER A 123 6.81 20.59 3.80
CA SER A 123 7.11 19.62 2.73
C SER A 123 8.51 19.02 2.75
N GLN A 124 9.21 19.08 3.88
CA GLN A 124 10.52 18.46 4.06
C GLN A 124 10.40 17.06 4.66
N ALA A 125 11.31 16.16 4.26
CA ALA A 125 11.36 14.81 4.78
C ALA A 125 11.87 14.80 6.23
N VAL A 126 11.15 14.10 7.12
CA VAL A 126 11.52 13.93 8.52
C VAL A 126 12.56 12.83 8.64
N VAL A 127 13.83 13.20 8.50
CA VAL A 127 15.00 12.31 8.63
C VAL A 127 16.00 12.87 9.65
N ALA A 128 16.80 12.02 10.29
CA ALA A 128 17.82 12.49 11.22
C ALA A 128 19.04 13.03 10.45
N PRO A 129 19.57 14.22 10.80
CA PRO A 129 20.78 14.77 10.17
C PRO A 129 22.00 13.86 10.33
N SER A 130 22.08 13.12 11.45
CA SER A 130 23.16 12.18 11.74
C SER A 130 23.04 10.84 10.99
N GLY A 131 21.96 10.65 10.21
CA GLY A 131 21.69 9.38 9.55
C GLY A 131 21.23 8.25 10.50
N ARG A 132 21.00 8.56 11.78
CA ARG A 132 20.37 7.64 12.72
C ARG A 132 18.95 7.31 12.25
N LYS A 133 18.52 6.05 12.41
CA LYS A 133 17.11 5.70 12.22
C LYS A 133 16.27 6.37 13.32
N LEU A 134 15.37 7.26 12.93
CA LEU A 134 14.35 7.78 13.83
C LEU A 134 13.37 6.66 14.19
N THR A 135 12.94 6.66 15.44
CA THR A 135 11.84 5.78 15.89
C THR A 135 10.53 6.22 15.25
N SER A 136 9.56 5.31 15.20
CA SER A 136 8.25 5.65 14.61
C SER A 136 7.56 6.80 15.35
N GLU A 137 7.75 6.89 16.66
CA GLU A 137 7.24 7.95 17.52
C GLU A 137 7.88 9.30 17.17
N GLU A 138 9.20 9.36 17.03
CA GLU A 138 9.93 10.58 16.66
C GLU A 138 9.49 11.12 15.28
N VAL A 139 9.24 10.23 14.32
CA VAL A 139 8.75 10.61 12.99
C VAL A 139 7.31 11.13 13.10
N CYS A 140 6.43 10.43 13.82
CA CYS A 140 5.04 10.84 13.98
C CYS A 140 4.89 12.15 14.77
N ALA A 141 5.84 12.48 15.65
CA ALA A 141 5.82 13.74 16.39
C ALA A 141 6.10 14.98 15.52
N LYS A 142 6.84 14.82 14.41
CA LYS A 142 7.25 15.93 13.54
C LYS A 142 6.52 15.96 12.19
N ALA A 143 5.98 14.83 11.76
CA ALA A 143 5.34 14.71 10.46
C ALA A 143 3.91 15.30 10.47
N SER A 144 3.53 15.93 9.37
CA SER A 144 2.13 16.29 9.05
C SER A 144 1.51 15.33 8.02
N LYS A 145 2.34 14.61 7.26
CA LYS A 145 1.95 13.53 6.36
C LYS A 145 2.90 12.35 6.52
N LEU A 146 2.37 11.14 6.41
CA LEU A 146 3.15 9.92 6.54
C LEU A 146 2.95 9.00 5.33
N ILE A 147 4.07 8.50 4.81
CA ILE A 147 4.09 7.43 3.82
C ILE A 147 4.43 6.13 4.54
N SER A 148 3.50 5.20 4.50
CA SER A 148 3.63 3.87 5.10
C SER A 148 4.03 2.88 4.04
N PHE A 149 5.28 2.44 4.08
CA PHE A 149 5.76 1.40 3.18
C PHE A 149 5.43 0.01 3.72
N VAL A 150 4.81 -0.78 2.86
CA VAL A 150 4.66 -2.22 3.06
C VAL A 150 5.77 -2.90 2.24
N ASP A 151 6.89 -3.26 2.88
CA ASP A 151 8.00 -3.96 2.22
C ASP A 151 7.60 -5.40 1.95
N LEU A 152 7.47 -5.77 0.67
CA LEU A 152 7.07 -7.10 0.27
C LEU A 152 8.26 -7.87 -0.29
N ALA A 153 8.34 -9.14 0.10
CA ALA A 153 9.39 -10.03 -0.36
C ALA A 153 9.37 -10.19 -1.90
N GLY A 154 10.56 -10.19 -2.51
CA GLY A 154 10.71 -10.30 -3.96
C GLY A 154 11.00 -11.70 -4.49
N HIS A 155 11.22 -12.68 -3.61
CA HIS A 155 11.51 -14.05 -4.02
C HIS A 155 10.21 -14.84 -4.15
N GLU A 156 10.12 -15.70 -5.17
CA GLU A 156 8.94 -16.56 -5.42
C GLU A 156 8.49 -17.40 -4.22
N LYS A 157 9.42 -17.89 -3.37
CA LYS A 157 9.11 -18.67 -2.16
C LYS A 157 8.21 -17.90 -1.18
N TYR A 158 8.29 -16.56 -1.21
CA TYR A 158 7.54 -15.67 -0.32
C TYR A 158 6.37 -14.97 -1.02
N LEU A 159 6.01 -15.38 -2.24
CA LEU A 159 4.89 -14.80 -2.98
C LEU A 159 3.57 -14.85 -2.20
N LYS A 160 3.35 -15.91 -1.40
CA LYS A 160 2.21 -16.02 -0.48
C LYS A 160 2.11 -14.84 0.50
N THR A 161 3.26 -14.35 0.96
CA THR A 161 3.41 -13.25 1.91
C THR A 161 3.19 -11.92 1.19
N THR A 162 3.72 -11.78 -0.03
CA THR A 162 3.50 -10.62 -0.89
C THR A 162 2.01 -10.42 -1.19
N VAL A 163 1.29 -11.48 -1.58
CA VAL A 163 -0.14 -11.39 -1.91
C VAL A 163 -0.94 -10.95 -0.70
N PHE A 164 -0.66 -11.55 0.46
CA PHE A 164 -1.33 -11.18 1.70
C PHE A 164 -1.05 -9.71 2.07
N GLY A 165 0.18 -9.24 1.90
CA GLY A 165 0.50 -7.82 2.13
C GLY A 165 -0.19 -6.88 1.14
N MET A 166 -0.45 -7.32 -0.10
CA MET A 166 -1.20 -6.55 -1.09
C MET A 166 -2.71 -6.54 -0.84
N THR A 167 -3.29 -7.66 -0.40
CA THR A 167 -4.75 -7.78 -0.20
C THR A 167 -5.19 -7.35 1.19
N GLY A 168 -4.39 -7.64 2.23
CA GLY A 168 -4.75 -7.38 3.62
C GLY A 168 -4.38 -6.00 4.15
N ASN A 169 -3.32 -5.36 3.61
CA ASN A 169 -2.90 -4.03 4.08
C ASN A 169 -3.48 -2.86 3.26
N PHE A 170 -4.32 -3.15 2.25
CA PHE A 170 -5.00 -2.15 1.41
C PHE A 170 -4.10 -0.96 1.00
N PRO A 171 -3.02 -1.21 0.24
CA PRO A 171 -2.14 -0.14 -0.21
C PRO A 171 -2.85 0.77 -1.23
N ASP A 172 -2.66 2.08 -1.09
CA ASP A 172 -3.18 3.09 -2.04
C ASP A 172 -2.40 3.04 -3.35
N PHE A 173 -1.10 2.77 -3.28
CA PHE A 173 -0.21 2.69 -4.43
C PHE A 173 0.73 1.50 -4.35
N VAL A 174 1.20 1.08 -5.52
CA VAL A 174 2.28 0.11 -5.65
C VAL A 174 3.51 0.81 -6.25
N MET A 175 4.61 0.76 -5.50
CA MET A 175 5.94 1.14 -5.98
C MET A 175 6.62 -0.11 -6.54
N LEU A 176 6.66 -0.22 -7.87
CA LEU A 176 7.34 -1.33 -8.55
C LEU A 176 8.82 -0.98 -8.78
N ILE A 177 9.69 -1.68 -8.09
CA ILE A 177 11.15 -1.48 -8.17
C ILE A 177 11.75 -2.46 -9.18
N VAL A 178 12.49 -1.90 -10.13
CA VAL A 178 13.15 -2.61 -11.22
C VAL A 178 14.63 -2.26 -11.21
N GLY A 179 15.52 -3.25 -11.17
CA GLY A 179 16.95 -2.98 -11.33
C GLY A 179 17.26 -2.66 -12.79
N GLY A 180 17.97 -1.56 -13.06
CA GLY A 180 18.36 -1.17 -14.42
C GLY A 180 19.15 -2.26 -15.16
N ASN A 181 19.91 -3.06 -14.43
CA ASN A 181 20.71 -4.16 -14.96
C ASN A 181 19.93 -5.47 -15.21
N ALA A 182 18.76 -5.64 -14.58
CA ALA A 182 17.99 -6.88 -14.61
C ALA A 182 16.68 -6.76 -15.41
N GLY A 183 16.08 -5.56 -15.43
CA GLY A 183 14.82 -5.30 -16.11
C GLY A 183 13.61 -6.05 -15.55
N MET A 184 12.56 -6.15 -16.36
CA MET A 184 11.26 -6.71 -15.99
C MET A 184 11.22 -8.24 -16.13
N ILE A 185 11.83 -8.96 -15.19
CA ILE A 185 11.93 -10.43 -15.23
C ILE A 185 11.25 -11.08 -14.02
N GLY A 186 10.71 -12.28 -14.22
CA GLY A 186 10.20 -13.17 -13.17
C GLY A 186 9.14 -12.50 -12.30
N MET A 187 9.46 -12.33 -11.02
CA MET A 187 8.55 -11.83 -10.00
C MET A 187 8.07 -10.39 -10.24
N ALA A 188 8.87 -9.55 -10.91
CA ALA A 188 8.44 -8.19 -11.23
C ALA A 188 7.17 -8.16 -12.11
N LYS A 189 7.06 -9.09 -13.06
CA LYS A 189 5.85 -9.22 -13.91
C LYS A 189 4.65 -9.73 -13.12
N GLU A 190 4.86 -10.71 -12.24
CA GLU A 190 3.80 -11.25 -11.37
C GLU A 190 3.27 -10.17 -10.41
N HIS A 191 4.16 -9.40 -9.78
CA HIS A 191 3.78 -8.31 -8.88
C HIS A 191 3.02 -7.18 -9.60
N LEU A 192 3.45 -6.82 -10.81
CA LEU A 192 2.69 -5.88 -11.64
C LEU A 192 1.31 -6.45 -11.99
N GLY A 193 1.23 -7.73 -12.38
CA GLY A 193 -0.03 -8.41 -12.64
C GLY A 193 -0.98 -8.42 -11.44
N LEU A 194 -0.45 -8.61 -10.22
CA LEU A 194 -1.19 -8.52 -8.97
C LEU A 194 -1.75 -7.12 -8.72
N ALA A 195 -0.92 -6.09 -8.86
CA ALA A 195 -1.35 -4.70 -8.70
C ALA A 195 -2.48 -4.32 -9.67
N LEU A 196 -2.33 -4.70 -10.95
CA LEU A 196 -3.36 -4.51 -11.97
C LEU A 196 -4.63 -5.32 -11.72
N SER A 197 -4.50 -6.50 -11.09
CA SER A 197 -5.64 -7.35 -10.74
C SER A 197 -6.46 -6.76 -9.61
N LEU A 198 -5.79 -6.16 -8.62
CA LEU A 198 -6.43 -5.45 -7.51
C LEU A 198 -6.88 -4.02 -7.88
N SER A 199 -6.56 -3.57 -9.10
CA SER A 199 -6.81 -2.21 -9.59
C SER A 199 -6.15 -1.14 -8.72
N ILE A 200 -4.94 -1.40 -8.25
CA ILE A 200 -4.14 -0.45 -7.48
C ILE A 200 -3.24 0.35 -8.45
N PRO A 201 -3.19 1.69 -8.37
CA PRO A 201 -2.28 2.51 -9.15
C PRO A 201 -0.80 2.12 -8.92
N VAL A 202 -0.01 2.17 -9.99
CA VAL A 202 1.39 1.72 -9.98
C VAL A 202 2.27 2.83 -10.54
N PHE A 203 3.38 3.11 -9.84
CA PHE A 203 4.51 3.86 -10.37
C PHE A 203 5.77 2.98 -10.30
N VAL A 204 6.69 3.21 -11.23
CA VAL A 204 7.88 2.38 -11.40
C VAL A 204 9.11 3.16 -10.98
N VAL A 205 10.02 2.49 -10.27
CA VAL A 205 11.32 3.05 -9.87
C VAL A 205 12.41 2.14 -10.42
N VAL A 206 13.16 2.65 -11.39
CA VAL A 206 14.32 1.99 -11.98
C VAL A 206 15.55 2.36 -11.17
N THR A 207 16.16 1.39 -10.50
CA THR A 207 17.31 1.58 -9.61
C THR A 207 18.63 1.21 -10.27
N LYS A 208 19.75 1.55 -9.62
CA LYS A 208 21.12 1.18 -10.04
C LYS A 208 21.50 1.75 -11.40
N VAL A 209 20.98 2.93 -11.74
CA VAL A 209 21.32 3.61 -13.00
C VAL A 209 22.81 3.96 -13.07
N ASP A 210 23.45 4.17 -11.92
CA ASP A 210 24.88 4.45 -11.76
C ASP A 210 25.82 3.31 -12.19
N ARG A 211 25.39 2.05 -12.02
CA ARG A 211 26.20 0.85 -12.35
C ARG A 211 25.79 0.18 -13.65
N THR A 212 24.70 0.61 -14.26
CA THR A 212 24.16 -0.06 -15.45
C THR A 212 24.73 0.59 -16.70
N PRO A 213 25.35 -0.18 -17.62
CA PRO A 213 25.79 0.36 -18.90
C PRO A 213 24.63 1.04 -19.66
N PRO A 214 24.84 2.21 -20.30
CA PRO A 214 23.75 2.97 -20.92
C PRO A 214 22.93 2.18 -21.95
N GLN A 215 23.58 1.28 -22.69
CA GLN A 215 22.93 0.41 -23.67
C GLN A 215 21.93 -0.55 -23.00
N VAL A 216 22.33 -1.21 -21.92
CA VAL A 216 21.48 -2.14 -21.15
C VAL A 216 20.32 -1.41 -20.47
N LEU A 217 20.59 -0.21 -19.95
CA LEU A 217 19.55 0.63 -19.35
C LEU A 217 18.49 1.03 -20.39
N ALA A 218 18.91 1.43 -21.59
CA ALA A 218 18.02 1.79 -22.68
C ALA A 218 17.15 0.59 -23.13
N GLU A 219 17.70 -0.61 -23.21
CA GLU A 219 16.96 -1.84 -23.50
C GLU A 219 15.93 -2.18 -22.42
N THR A 220 16.32 -2.04 -21.15
CA THR A 220 15.43 -2.23 -20.01
C THR A 220 14.26 -1.27 -20.05
N ILE A 221 14.53 0.01 -20.31
CA ILE A 221 13.52 1.06 -20.47
C ILE A 221 12.58 0.75 -21.64
N LYS A 222 13.13 0.33 -22.79
CA LYS A 222 12.35 -0.05 -23.97
C LYS A 222 11.40 -1.21 -23.65
N THR A 223 11.91 -2.24 -22.98
CA THR A 223 11.14 -3.42 -22.56
C THR A 223 10.02 -3.03 -21.57
N LEU A 224 10.34 -2.20 -20.58
CA LEU A 224 9.37 -1.68 -19.62
C LEU A 224 8.26 -0.90 -20.32
N ARG A 225 8.61 -0.02 -21.28
CA ARG A 225 7.65 0.78 -22.05
C ARG A 225 6.70 -0.10 -22.87
N THR A 226 7.24 -1.11 -23.55
CA THR A 226 6.45 -2.06 -24.34
C THR A 226 5.50 -2.87 -23.46
N LEU A 227 5.97 -3.32 -22.29
CA LEU A 227 5.17 -4.08 -21.34
C LEU A 227 4.03 -3.24 -20.78
N LEU A 228 4.31 -2.02 -20.32
CA LEU A 228 3.29 -1.12 -19.76
C LEU A 228 2.21 -0.76 -20.79
N LYS A 229 2.59 -0.58 -22.06
CA LYS A 229 1.65 -0.31 -23.17
C LYS A 229 0.90 -1.54 -23.68
N SER A 230 1.29 -2.75 -23.29
CA SER A 230 0.66 -3.99 -23.76
C SER A 230 -0.84 -4.03 -23.42
N LYS A 231 -1.61 -4.84 -24.18
CA LYS A 231 -3.06 -5.03 -23.97
C LYS A 231 -3.43 -5.48 -22.55
N SER A 232 -2.49 -6.12 -21.85
CA SER A 232 -2.69 -6.60 -20.48
C SER A 232 -2.57 -5.49 -19.42
N CYS A 233 -1.73 -4.48 -19.67
CA CYS A 233 -1.45 -3.40 -18.70
C CYS A 233 -2.18 -2.10 -19.04
N GLN A 234 -2.23 -1.73 -20.32
CA GLN A 234 -2.89 -0.51 -20.85
C GLN A 234 -2.49 0.77 -20.09
N LYS A 235 -1.22 0.85 -19.70
CA LYS A 235 -0.67 2.02 -18.99
C LYS A 235 0.08 2.93 -19.96
N PHE A 236 0.01 4.23 -19.69
CA PHE A 236 0.80 5.27 -20.33
C PHE A 236 2.05 5.55 -19.48
N PRO A 237 3.24 5.14 -19.93
CA PRO A 237 4.48 5.38 -19.20
C PRO A 237 4.93 6.84 -19.36
N LEU A 238 5.11 7.53 -18.23
CA LEU A 238 5.64 8.90 -18.16
C LEU A 238 6.98 8.89 -17.41
N PHE A 239 8.05 9.35 -18.06
CA PHE A 239 9.36 9.46 -17.40
C PHE A 239 9.43 10.79 -16.67
N VAL A 240 9.65 10.73 -15.36
CA VAL A 240 9.74 11.93 -14.52
C VAL A 240 11.19 12.40 -14.53
N LYS A 241 11.43 13.58 -15.09
CA LYS A 241 12.76 14.21 -15.15
C LYS A 241 12.82 15.54 -14.42
N THR A 242 11.70 16.23 -14.34
CA THR A 242 11.59 17.55 -13.69
C THR A 242 10.61 17.51 -12.53
N ASN A 243 10.65 18.52 -11.65
CA ASN A 243 9.63 18.67 -10.61
C ASN A 243 8.23 19.00 -11.20
N GLU A 244 8.16 19.62 -12.38
CA GLU A 244 6.88 19.80 -13.09
C GLU A 244 6.26 18.45 -13.46
N ASP A 245 7.06 17.51 -13.98
CA ASP A 245 6.62 16.14 -14.23
C ASP A 245 6.14 15.47 -12.93
N VAL A 246 6.79 15.74 -11.80
CA VAL A 246 6.39 15.22 -10.48
C VAL A 246 4.99 15.73 -10.11
N VAL A 247 4.75 17.03 -10.21
CA VAL A 247 3.44 17.63 -9.85
C VAL A 247 2.34 17.12 -10.77
N ASN A 248 2.56 17.19 -12.08
CA ASN A 248 1.61 16.71 -13.10
C ASN A 248 1.31 15.22 -12.91
N SER A 249 2.34 14.41 -12.68
CA SER A 249 2.16 12.97 -12.47
C SER A 249 1.42 12.65 -11.18
N ALA A 250 1.67 13.40 -10.10
CA ALA A 250 0.99 13.19 -8.82
C ALA A 250 -0.47 13.65 -8.84
N GLN A 251 -0.82 14.73 -9.56
CA GLN A 251 -2.20 15.15 -9.75
C GLN A 251 -3.01 14.15 -10.58
N HIS A 252 -2.38 13.57 -11.61
CA HIS A 252 -3.02 12.60 -12.48
C HIS A 252 -2.79 11.14 -12.06
N CYS A 253 -2.16 10.88 -10.90
CA CYS A 253 -1.83 9.51 -10.46
C CYS A 253 -3.06 8.66 -10.16
N VAL A 254 -4.20 9.30 -9.86
CA VAL A 254 -5.51 8.65 -9.66
C VAL A 254 -6.04 8.08 -10.99
N SER A 255 -5.65 8.65 -12.13
CA SER A 255 -5.98 8.11 -13.44
C SER A 255 -5.35 6.73 -13.59
N ALA A 256 -6.20 5.71 -13.70
CA ALA A 256 -5.76 4.32 -13.80
C ALA A 256 -4.88 4.02 -15.03
N ARG A 257 -4.69 4.98 -15.95
CA ARG A 257 -3.83 4.80 -17.13
C ARG A 257 -2.42 5.32 -16.93
N LEU A 258 -2.20 6.39 -16.16
CA LEU A 258 -0.86 6.97 -16.03
C LEU A 258 0.04 6.05 -15.17
N CYS A 259 1.30 5.89 -15.60
CA CYS A 259 2.31 5.15 -14.84
C CYS A 259 3.63 5.94 -14.85
N PRO A 260 3.89 6.71 -13.78
CA PRO A 260 5.13 7.47 -13.65
C PRO A 260 6.33 6.52 -13.48
N ILE A 261 7.46 6.89 -14.09
CA ILE A 261 8.71 6.13 -14.07
C ILE A 261 9.83 7.04 -13.59
N PHE A 262 10.41 6.68 -12.46
CA PHE A 262 11.57 7.34 -11.86
C PHE A 262 12.83 6.55 -12.16
N GLN A 263 13.91 7.23 -12.49
CA GLN A 263 15.24 6.66 -12.62
C GLN A 263 16.07 7.16 -11.45
N ILE A 264 16.62 6.25 -10.65
CA ILE A 264 17.32 6.61 -9.42
C ILE A 264 18.60 5.82 -9.19
N SER A 265 19.50 6.42 -8.43
CA SER A 265 20.62 5.72 -7.79
C SER A 265 20.57 5.89 -6.28
N ASN A 266 20.61 4.76 -5.58
CA ASN A 266 20.77 4.75 -4.12
C ASN A 266 22.20 5.12 -3.68
N VAL A 267 23.17 5.08 -4.59
CA VAL A 267 24.60 5.31 -4.30
C VAL A 267 24.99 6.75 -4.58
N THR A 268 24.63 7.28 -5.76
CA THR A 268 24.97 8.66 -6.14
C THR A 268 23.93 9.67 -5.66
N GLY A 269 22.71 9.21 -5.35
CA GLY A 269 21.59 10.07 -4.97
C GLY A 269 20.78 10.61 -6.14
N GLU A 270 21.20 10.33 -7.38
CA GLU A 270 20.50 10.76 -8.60
C GLU A 270 19.01 10.34 -8.55
N GLY A 271 18.12 11.30 -8.85
CA GLY A 271 16.68 11.09 -8.96
C GLY A 271 15.92 10.84 -7.64
N LEU A 272 16.61 10.71 -6.50
CA LEU A 272 15.96 10.47 -5.21
C LEU A 272 15.04 11.63 -4.79
N ASP A 273 15.42 12.86 -5.10
CA ASP A 273 14.65 14.04 -4.70
C ASP A 273 13.33 14.14 -5.47
N LEU A 274 13.32 13.80 -6.77
CA LEU A 274 12.09 13.70 -7.56
C LEU A 274 11.14 12.64 -6.99
N LEU A 275 11.67 11.48 -6.57
CA LEU A 275 10.88 10.43 -5.94
C LEU A 275 10.33 10.87 -4.58
N ARG A 276 11.15 11.55 -3.74
CA ARG A 276 10.72 12.10 -2.45
C ARG A 276 9.62 13.14 -2.62
N ASN A 277 9.78 14.07 -3.56
CA ASN A 277 8.80 15.09 -3.86
C ASN A 277 7.50 14.47 -4.37
N TYR A 278 7.58 13.45 -5.24
CA TYR A 278 6.40 12.72 -5.69
C TYR A 278 5.64 12.09 -4.52
N LEU A 279 6.35 11.34 -3.65
CA LEU A 279 5.77 10.76 -2.44
C LEU A 279 5.16 11.82 -1.51
N ASN A 280 5.79 12.99 -1.40
CA ASN A 280 5.26 14.12 -0.62
C ASN A 280 3.94 14.66 -1.18
N ILE A 281 3.75 14.66 -2.50
CA ILE A 281 2.55 15.19 -3.17
C ILE A 281 1.42 14.15 -3.26
N LEU A 282 1.74 12.85 -3.29
CA LEU A 282 0.75 11.77 -3.48
C LEU A 282 -0.50 11.93 -2.58
N PRO A 283 -1.72 11.96 -3.13
CA PRO A 283 -2.93 11.99 -2.33
C PRO A 283 -3.18 10.63 -1.66
N SER A 284 -4.00 10.59 -0.61
CA SER A 284 -4.62 9.33 -0.20
C SER A 284 -5.77 9.04 -1.17
N ILE A 285 -5.72 7.91 -1.87
CA ILE A 285 -6.73 7.57 -2.89
C ILE A 285 -7.95 6.93 -2.25
N THR A 286 -7.75 6.14 -1.19
CA THR A 286 -8.83 5.39 -0.60
C THR A 286 -9.67 6.32 0.27
N SER A 287 -10.87 6.66 -0.18
CA SER A 287 -11.86 7.34 0.63
C SER A 287 -12.41 6.35 1.65
N PHE A 288 -12.14 6.61 2.92
CA PHE A 288 -12.65 5.82 4.02
C PHE A 288 -13.76 6.61 4.71
N ASP A 289 -14.95 6.04 4.81
CA ASP A 289 -16.06 6.70 5.48
C ASP A 289 -15.98 6.46 7.00
N THR A 290 -15.86 7.55 7.74
CA THR A 290 -15.85 7.55 9.21
C THR A 290 -17.25 7.51 9.80
N LYS A 291 -18.30 7.78 9.01
CA LYS A 291 -19.71 7.74 9.42
C LYS A 291 -20.33 6.35 9.31
N GLU A 292 -19.74 5.48 8.50
CA GLU A 292 -20.18 4.09 8.39
C GLU A 292 -19.93 3.30 9.67
N GLN A 293 -20.54 2.12 9.78
CA GLN A 293 -20.33 1.23 10.92
C GLN A 293 -18.87 0.75 10.99
N PHE A 294 -18.38 0.57 12.22
CA PHE A 294 -17.03 0.10 12.49
C PHE A 294 -16.76 -1.27 11.85
N HIS A 295 -15.76 -1.33 10.97
CA HIS A 295 -15.28 -2.56 10.34
C HIS A 295 -13.76 -2.54 10.27
N TYR A 296 -13.12 -3.47 10.98
CA TYR A 296 -11.69 -3.64 11.00
C TYR A 296 -11.28 -5.04 10.55
N GLU A 297 -10.30 -5.14 9.65
CA GLU A 297 -9.79 -6.42 9.15
C GLU A 297 -8.51 -6.82 9.88
N ILE A 298 -8.50 -7.99 10.52
CA ILE A 298 -7.35 -8.49 11.29
C ILE A 298 -6.35 -9.16 10.35
N THR A 299 -5.16 -8.56 10.24
CA THR A 299 -4.06 -9.09 9.43
C THR A 299 -3.04 -9.85 10.26
N GLU A 300 -2.79 -9.44 11.51
CA GLU A 300 -1.82 -10.07 12.41
C GLU A 300 -2.32 -10.16 13.86
N THR A 301 -1.80 -11.14 14.60
CA THR A 301 -2.11 -11.32 16.03
C THR A 301 -0.82 -11.51 16.84
N TYR A 302 -0.73 -10.78 17.95
CA TYR A 302 0.39 -10.76 18.86
C TYR A 302 -0.05 -11.12 20.28
N SER A 303 0.89 -11.66 21.06
CA SER A 303 0.76 -11.79 22.51
C SER A 303 1.81 -10.89 23.11
N VAL A 304 1.39 -9.79 23.72
CA VAL A 304 2.29 -8.79 24.29
C VAL A 304 2.31 -8.96 25.80
N PRO A 305 3.49 -9.13 26.44
CA PRO A 305 3.61 -9.22 27.89
C PRO A 305 2.87 -8.06 28.59
N PHE A 306 2.14 -8.35 29.66
CA PHE A 306 1.38 -7.39 30.48
C PHE A 306 0.18 -6.69 29.79
N VAL A 307 0.18 -6.57 28.46
CA VAL A 307 -0.94 -6.00 27.70
C VAL A 307 -2.01 -7.05 27.43
N GLY A 308 -1.59 -8.25 26.99
CA GLY A 308 -2.46 -9.37 26.62
C GLY A 308 -2.48 -9.65 25.12
N THR A 309 -3.66 -10.03 24.62
CA THR A 309 -3.86 -10.31 23.19
C THR A 309 -4.04 -9.03 22.41
N VAL A 310 -3.25 -8.88 21.35
CA VAL A 310 -3.20 -7.69 20.52
C VAL A 310 -3.42 -8.08 19.05
N VAL A 311 -4.25 -7.34 18.34
CA VAL A 311 -4.50 -7.54 16.90
C VAL A 311 -4.04 -6.33 16.11
N SER A 312 -3.49 -6.56 14.92
CA SER A 312 -3.07 -5.54 13.97
C SER A 312 -3.76 -5.76 12.63
N GLY A 313 -3.96 -4.68 11.88
CA GLY A 313 -4.95 -4.65 10.82
C GLY A 313 -5.24 -3.24 10.33
N VAL A 314 -6.20 -3.16 9.42
CA VAL A 314 -6.63 -1.91 8.80
C VAL A 314 -8.08 -1.64 9.15
N LEU A 315 -8.35 -0.43 9.61
CA LEU A 315 -9.71 0.05 9.84
C LEU A 315 -10.32 0.45 8.50
N LYS A 316 -11.34 -0.28 8.05
CA LYS A 316 -11.97 -0.09 6.73
C LYS A 316 -13.10 0.93 6.76
N SER A 317 -13.88 0.98 7.83
CA SER A 317 -14.97 1.95 7.97
C SER A 317 -15.22 2.27 9.44
N GLY A 318 -15.82 3.43 9.65
CA GLY A 318 -16.23 3.92 10.96
C GLY A 318 -15.12 4.50 11.84
N LEU A 319 -15.47 4.68 13.10
CA LEU A 319 -14.65 5.29 14.12
C LEU A 319 -14.80 4.48 15.41
N ILE A 320 -13.71 4.35 16.17
CA ILE A 320 -13.73 3.57 17.41
C ILE A 320 -12.83 4.20 18.48
N HIS A 321 -13.30 4.15 19.73
CA HIS A 321 -12.59 4.65 20.89
C HIS A 321 -12.11 3.52 21.81
N VAL A 322 -11.12 3.86 22.64
CA VAL A 322 -10.74 3.02 23.78
C VAL A 322 -11.97 2.84 24.69
N GLY A 323 -12.25 1.60 25.07
CA GLY A 323 -13.40 1.25 25.93
C GLY A 323 -14.65 0.79 25.18
N ASP A 324 -14.70 0.98 23.85
CA ASP A 324 -15.84 0.54 23.06
C ASP A 324 -15.95 -0.99 23.00
N LYS A 325 -17.19 -1.48 22.99
CA LYS A 325 -17.50 -2.89 22.79
C LYS A 325 -17.51 -3.19 21.29
N VAL A 326 -16.94 -4.34 20.93
CA VAL A 326 -16.84 -4.82 19.54
C VAL A 326 -17.10 -6.32 19.48
N LEU A 327 -17.57 -6.78 18.33
CA LEU A 327 -17.65 -8.20 17.99
C LEU A 327 -16.37 -8.63 17.29
N VAL A 328 -15.80 -9.78 17.67
CA VAL A 328 -14.68 -10.40 16.95
C VAL A 328 -15.08 -11.76 16.40
N GLY A 329 -14.72 -12.03 15.15
CA GLY A 329 -15.05 -13.28 14.48
C GLY A 329 -14.88 -13.14 12.96
N PRO A 330 -15.34 -14.12 12.16
CA PRO A 330 -15.87 -15.40 12.61
C PRO A 330 -14.77 -16.32 13.14
N ASP A 331 -15.08 -17.05 14.20
CA ASP A 331 -14.25 -18.14 14.69
C ASP A 331 -14.26 -19.36 13.75
N HIS A 332 -13.85 -20.54 14.25
CA HIS A 332 -13.83 -21.76 13.42
C HIS A 332 -15.24 -22.30 13.17
N ALA A 333 -16.20 -22.00 14.05
CA ALA A 333 -17.60 -22.36 13.93
C ALA A 333 -18.42 -21.33 13.14
N GLY A 334 -17.89 -20.12 12.95
CA GLY A 334 -18.61 -19.02 12.31
C GLY A 334 -19.23 -18.04 13.29
N GLU A 335 -18.91 -18.16 14.58
CA GLU A 335 -19.50 -17.34 15.62
C GLU A 335 -18.69 -16.08 15.87
N PHE A 336 -19.36 -15.05 16.41
CA PHE A 336 -18.72 -13.85 16.91
C PHE A 336 -18.80 -13.78 18.42
N VAL A 337 -17.74 -13.28 19.04
CA VAL A 337 -17.65 -13.08 20.48
C VAL A 337 -17.52 -11.59 20.76
N ALA A 338 -18.29 -11.10 21.74
CA ALA A 338 -18.18 -9.73 22.20
C ALA A 338 -16.90 -9.52 23.05
N THR A 339 -16.21 -8.42 22.81
CA THR A 339 -15.04 -7.98 23.57
C THR A 339 -15.02 -6.46 23.69
N THR A 340 -14.00 -5.93 24.33
CA THR A 340 -13.81 -4.49 24.55
C THR A 340 -12.39 -4.12 24.14
N ILE A 341 -12.26 -2.96 23.50
CA ILE A 341 -10.95 -2.39 23.15
C ILE A 341 -10.33 -1.83 24.42
N LYS A 342 -9.25 -2.47 24.90
CA LYS A 342 -8.49 -2.03 26.08
C LYS A 342 -7.56 -0.87 25.77
N GLY A 343 -7.06 -0.79 24.53
CA GLY A 343 -6.13 0.25 24.10
C GLY A 343 -5.94 0.24 22.59
N ILE A 344 -5.63 1.41 22.05
CA ILE A 344 -5.39 1.62 20.63
C ILE A 344 -3.97 2.16 20.46
N GLN A 345 -3.21 1.57 19.54
CA GLN A 345 -1.92 2.09 19.14
C GLN A 345 -1.85 2.31 17.64
N ARG A 346 -1.38 3.49 17.24
CA ARG A 346 -1.04 3.84 15.87
C ARG A 346 0.45 4.07 15.78
N ARG A 347 1.16 3.24 15.01
CA ARG A 347 2.62 3.36 14.79
C ARG A 347 3.44 3.43 16.10
N ARG A 348 3.06 2.63 17.10
CA ARG A 348 3.63 2.57 18.47
C ARG A 348 3.28 3.75 19.38
N VAL A 349 2.57 4.76 18.87
CA VAL A 349 1.99 5.84 19.68
C VAL A 349 0.62 5.39 20.17
N THR A 350 0.35 5.59 21.46
CA THR A 350 -1.00 5.34 22.03
C THR A 350 -1.93 6.48 21.62
N VAL A 351 -3.12 6.13 21.12
CA VAL A 351 -4.13 7.09 20.67
C VAL A 351 -5.48 6.77 21.32
N PRO A 352 -6.33 7.77 21.60
CA PRO A 352 -7.65 7.55 22.21
C PRO A 352 -8.69 7.05 21.20
N VAL A 353 -8.49 7.33 19.91
CA VAL A 353 -9.43 7.06 18.83
C VAL A 353 -8.71 6.54 17.58
N ALA A 354 -9.36 5.66 16.83
CA ALA A 354 -8.94 5.26 15.50
C ALA A 354 -10.03 5.56 14.48
N ARG A 355 -9.62 5.98 13.28
CA ARG A 355 -10.50 6.33 12.17
C ARG A 355 -10.29 5.44 10.95
N ALA A 356 -11.35 5.28 10.17
CA ALA A 356 -11.32 4.59 8.89
C ALA A 356 -10.11 5.04 8.04
N GLY A 357 -9.44 4.04 7.46
CA GLY A 357 -8.22 4.17 6.69
C GLY A 357 -6.92 3.97 7.46
N GLN A 358 -6.94 4.03 8.79
CA GLN A 358 -5.72 3.93 9.57
C GLN A 358 -5.26 2.48 9.77
N SER A 359 -3.93 2.29 9.77
CA SER A 359 -3.32 1.04 10.21
C SER A 359 -3.08 1.12 11.72
N VAL A 360 -3.86 0.38 12.50
CA VAL A 360 -3.87 0.46 13.96
C VAL A 360 -3.80 -0.91 14.58
N THR A 361 -3.39 -0.93 15.85
CA THR A 361 -3.25 -2.11 16.66
C THR A 361 -4.19 -1.98 17.87
N PHE A 362 -5.02 -2.99 18.10
CA PHE A 362 -5.97 -3.04 19.21
C PHE A 362 -5.57 -4.07 20.25
N ALA A 363 -5.50 -3.66 21.52
CA ALA A 363 -5.45 -4.58 22.65
C ALA A 363 -6.87 -5.02 23.01
N LEU A 364 -7.14 -6.32 23.04
CA LEU A 364 -8.47 -6.87 23.29
C LEU A 364 -8.60 -7.40 24.73
N LYS A 365 -9.76 -7.19 25.34
CA LYS A 365 -10.06 -7.67 26.70
C LYS A 365 -10.58 -9.11 26.68
N ASN A 366 -10.12 -9.95 27.60
CA ASN A 366 -10.63 -11.31 27.85
C ASN A 366 -10.62 -12.28 26.65
N ILE A 367 -9.77 -12.02 25.65
CA ILE A 367 -9.62 -12.93 24.51
C ILE A 367 -8.23 -13.55 24.53
N ARG A 368 -8.16 -14.87 24.35
CA ARG A 368 -6.90 -15.60 24.20
C ARG A 368 -6.44 -15.53 22.74
N ARG A 369 -5.15 -15.30 22.51
CA ARG A 369 -4.57 -15.29 21.16
C ARG A 369 -4.90 -16.53 20.33
N LYS A 370 -4.98 -17.71 20.94
CA LYS A 370 -5.31 -18.97 20.25
C LYS A 370 -6.71 -18.99 19.62
N ALA A 371 -7.64 -18.18 20.13
CA ALA A 371 -8.98 -18.05 19.56
C ALA A 371 -9.01 -17.16 18.31
N LEU A 372 -7.94 -16.39 18.06
CA LEU A 372 -7.86 -15.44 16.95
C LEU A 372 -7.03 -15.99 15.80
N ARG A 373 -7.46 -15.70 14.58
CA ARG A 373 -6.75 -16.03 13.34
C ARG A 373 -6.74 -14.83 12.39
N LYS A 374 -5.81 -14.86 11.44
CA LYS A 374 -5.80 -13.92 10.31
C LYS A 374 -7.06 -14.12 9.46
N GLY A 375 -7.63 -13.02 8.97
CA GLY A 375 -8.87 -13.03 8.19
C GLY A 375 -10.15 -12.88 9.01
N MET A 376 -10.05 -12.88 10.35
CA MET A 376 -11.15 -12.41 11.20
C MET A 376 -11.30 -10.88 11.09
N VAL A 377 -12.45 -10.39 11.51
CA VAL A 377 -12.79 -8.98 11.56
C VAL A 377 -13.18 -8.57 12.98
N LEU A 378 -13.03 -7.27 13.28
CA LEU A 378 -13.74 -6.63 14.38
C LEU A 378 -14.87 -5.78 13.80
N LEU A 379 -16.06 -5.93 14.36
CA LEU A 379 -17.28 -5.22 13.92
C LEU A 379 -17.90 -4.48 15.10
N HIS A 380 -18.72 -3.48 14.80
CA HIS A 380 -19.49 -2.76 15.81
C HIS A 380 -20.35 -3.73 16.63
N TYR A 381 -20.37 -3.56 17.96
CA TYR A 381 -21.26 -4.33 18.83
C TYR A 381 -22.51 -3.52 19.13
N GLU A 382 -23.66 -4.09 18.80
CA GLU A 382 -24.97 -3.56 19.17
C GLU A 382 -25.78 -4.70 19.81
N LYS A 383 -26.40 -4.41 20.97
CA LYS A 383 -26.96 -5.45 21.85
C LYS A 383 -28.10 -6.24 21.21
N ASP A 384 -28.97 -5.54 20.49
CA ASP A 384 -30.20 -6.10 19.91
C ASP A 384 -30.10 -6.27 18.38
N ALA A 385 -28.92 -6.01 17.81
CA ALA A 385 -28.67 -6.22 16.39
C ALA A 385 -28.46 -7.71 16.06
N PRO A 386 -28.89 -8.15 14.86
CA PRO A 386 -28.60 -9.50 14.41
C PRO A 386 -27.09 -9.73 14.28
N MET A 387 -26.67 -10.95 14.57
CA MET A 387 -25.26 -11.34 14.40
C MET A 387 -24.83 -11.17 12.94
N PRO A 388 -23.58 -10.77 12.67
CA PRO A 388 -23.09 -10.57 11.32
C PRO A 388 -23.21 -11.84 10.48
N LYS A 389 -23.68 -11.71 9.24
CA LYS A 389 -23.85 -12.85 8.32
C LYS A 389 -22.49 -13.39 7.92
N VAL A 390 -22.31 -14.69 8.15
CA VAL A 390 -21.13 -15.45 7.70
C VAL A 390 -21.59 -16.51 6.74
N SER A 391 -20.78 -16.79 5.73
CA SER A 391 -21.08 -17.93 4.86
C SER A 391 -19.81 -18.65 4.43
N ARG A 392 -19.96 -19.96 4.24
CA ARG A 392 -18.99 -20.78 3.52
C ARG A 392 -19.15 -20.63 2.01
N ARG A 393 -20.36 -20.33 1.54
CA ARG A 393 -20.70 -20.28 0.12
C ARG A 393 -20.96 -18.85 -0.31
N PHE A 394 -20.44 -18.51 -1.48
CA PHE A 394 -20.66 -17.18 -2.05
C PHE A 394 -20.61 -17.26 -3.57
N GLU A 395 -21.30 -16.34 -4.20
CA GLU A 395 -21.29 -16.15 -5.64
C GLU A 395 -20.36 -14.99 -6.00
N ALA A 396 -19.55 -15.17 -7.03
CA ALA A 396 -18.63 -14.15 -7.51
C ALA A 396 -18.55 -14.12 -9.04
N GLU A 397 -18.45 -12.92 -9.60
CA GLU A 397 -18.05 -12.74 -10.99
C GLU A 397 -16.52 -12.84 -11.06
N ILE A 398 -15.99 -13.76 -11.85
CA ILE A 398 -14.55 -13.94 -12.03
C ILE A 398 -14.12 -13.73 -13.47
N ARG A 399 -12.85 -13.37 -13.64
CA ARG A 399 -12.12 -13.36 -14.91
C ARG A 399 -10.83 -14.17 -14.79
N ILE A 400 -10.65 -15.12 -15.71
CA ILE A 400 -9.43 -15.92 -15.78
C ILE A 400 -8.34 -15.09 -16.46
N LEU A 401 -7.20 -14.91 -15.79
CA LEU A 401 -6.09 -14.10 -16.29
C LEU A 401 -5.11 -14.95 -17.09
N TYR A 402 -4.67 -16.06 -16.52
CA TYR A 402 -3.76 -17.01 -17.16
C TYR A 402 -3.90 -18.37 -16.51
N HIS A 403 -4.32 -19.36 -17.30
CA HIS A 403 -4.40 -20.75 -16.89
C HIS A 403 -4.09 -21.65 -18.08
N SER A 404 -3.15 -22.59 -17.90
CA SER A 404 -2.72 -23.50 -18.96
C SER A 404 -3.74 -24.59 -19.27
N THR A 405 -4.59 -24.94 -18.31
CA THR A 405 -5.63 -25.97 -18.45
C THR A 405 -7.03 -25.37 -18.32
N THR A 406 -8.06 -26.21 -18.45
CA THR A 406 -9.46 -25.79 -18.26
C THR A 406 -9.83 -25.82 -16.77
N ILE A 407 -10.58 -24.82 -16.32
CA ILE A 407 -11.19 -24.80 -14.99
C ILE A 407 -12.61 -25.36 -15.10
N LYS A 408 -12.96 -26.28 -14.21
CA LYS A 408 -14.23 -27.00 -14.14
C LYS A 408 -14.76 -26.98 -12.71
N GLU A 409 -15.98 -27.47 -12.51
CA GLU A 409 -16.51 -27.73 -11.17
C GLU A 409 -15.56 -28.65 -10.39
N LYS A 410 -15.56 -28.50 -9.08
CA LYS A 410 -14.63 -29.12 -8.12
C LYS A 410 -13.19 -28.63 -8.22
N TYR A 411 -12.86 -27.70 -9.12
CA TYR A 411 -11.55 -27.05 -9.11
C TYR A 411 -11.35 -26.33 -7.78
N GLN A 412 -10.20 -26.58 -7.15
CA GLN A 412 -9.82 -26.00 -5.86
C GLN A 412 -8.68 -25.01 -6.05
N ALA A 413 -8.83 -23.83 -5.47
CA ALA A 413 -7.80 -22.81 -5.48
C ALA A 413 -7.76 -22.05 -4.17
N MET A 414 -6.62 -21.43 -3.90
CA MET A 414 -6.48 -20.52 -2.76
C MET A 414 -7.12 -19.19 -3.10
N VAL A 415 -8.20 -18.85 -2.40
CA VAL A 415 -8.89 -17.56 -2.51
C VAL A 415 -8.31 -16.59 -1.49
N HIS A 416 -8.02 -15.39 -1.97
CA HIS A 416 -7.63 -14.22 -1.19
C HIS A 416 -8.71 -13.16 -1.35
N CYS A 417 -9.32 -12.71 -0.26
CA CYS A 417 -10.31 -11.64 -0.25
C CYS A 417 -10.07 -10.76 0.98
N GLY A 418 -9.54 -9.56 0.79
CA GLY A 418 -9.03 -8.74 1.90
C GLY A 418 -7.97 -9.49 2.71
N SER A 419 -8.20 -9.57 4.03
CA SER A 419 -7.42 -10.36 4.99
C SER A 419 -7.72 -11.87 4.99
N VAL A 420 -8.81 -12.33 4.36
CA VAL A 420 -9.18 -13.75 4.27
C VAL A 420 -8.27 -14.47 3.28
N ARG A 421 -7.74 -15.62 3.70
CA ARG A 421 -6.96 -16.53 2.86
C ARG A 421 -7.32 -17.99 3.15
N GLN A 422 -8.08 -18.60 2.25
CA GLN A 422 -8.54 -19.96 2.42
C GLN A 422 -8.66 -20.70 1.09
N THR A 423 -8.52 -22.01 1.09
CA THR A 423 -8.86 -22.83 -0.07
C THR A 423 -10.37 -22.82 -0.27
N ALA A 424 -10.81 -22.59 -1.50
CA ALA A 424 -12.21 -22.74 -1.89
C ALA A 424 -12.32 -23.65 -3.11
N SER A 425 -13.39 -24.44 -3.15
CA SER A 425 -13.79 -25.21 -4.33
C SER A 425 -14.85 -24.47 -5.12
N ILE A 426 -14.77 -24.58 -6.44
CA ILE A 426 -15.85 -24.18 -7.33
C ILE A 426 -16.93 -25.26 -7.29
N ILE A 427 -18.12 -24.93 -6.76
CA ILE A 427 -19.25 -25.87 -6.76
C ILE A 427 -19.96 -25.83 -8.10
N HIS A 428 -20.24 -24.63 -8.59
CA HIS A 428 -21.08 -24.41 -9.76
C HIS A 428 -20.47 -23.33 -10.66
N LEU A 429 -20.58 -23.56 -11.97
CA LEU A 429 -20.17 -22.65 -13.04
C LEU A 429 -21.35 -22.38 -13.97
N ASP A 430 -21.50 -21.13 -14.40
CA ASP A 430 -22.44 -20.77 -15.47
C ASP A 430 -22.05 -21.33 -16.86
N LYS A 431 -20.82 -21.83 -17.00
CA LYS A 431 -20.25 -22.41 -18.21
C LYS A 431 -19.68 -23.80 -17.94
N GLN A 432 -19.70 -24.67 -18.95
CA GLN A 432 -19.14 -26.03 -18.82
C GLN A 432 -17.64 -26.04 -18.46
N VAL A 433 -16.87 -25.10 -19.01
CA VAL A 433 -15.43 -24.94 -18.77
C VAL A 433 -15.05 -23.46 -18.85
N LEU A 434 -14.03 -23.06 -18.08
CA LEU A 434 -13.41 -21.74 -18.22
C LEU A 434 -11.97 -21.87 -18.72
N ARG A 435 -11.59 -20.96 -19.61
CA ARG A 435 -10.26 -20.80 -20.20
C ARG A 435 -9.73 -19.39 -19.96
N THR A 436 -8.47 -19.19 -20.31
CA THR A 436 -7.80 -17.88 -20.18
C THR A 436 -8.58 -16.78 -20.92
N GLY A 437 -8.89 -15.70 -20.22
CA GLY A 437 -9.62 -14.55 -20.74
C GLY A 437 -11.12 -14.57 -20.43
N ASP A 438 -11.69 -15.74 -20.13
CA ASP A 438 -13.12 -15.89 -19.89
C ASP A 438 -13.58 -15.15 -18.64
N LYS A 439 -14.82 -14.64 -18.73
CA LYS A 439 -15.60 -14.15 -17.59
C LYS A 439 -16.75 -15.10 -17.29
N ALA A 440 -17.07 -15.28 -16.03
CA ALA A 440 -18.11 -16.19 -15.55
C ALA A 440 -18.57 -15.87 -14.14
N ASN A 441 -19.82 -16.20 -13.85
CA ASN A 441 -20.36 -16.25 -12.49
C ASN A 441 -20.13 -17.63 -11.90
N VAL A 442 -19.55 -17.65 -10.71
CA VAL A 442 -19.05 -18.87 -10.08
C VAL A 442 -19.46 -18.91 -8.63
N GLN A 443 -19.94 -20.07 -8.18
CA GLN A 443 -20.20 -20.31 -6.77
C GLN A 443 -19.00 -21.01 -6.14
N PHE A 444 -18.43 -20.35 -5.13
CA PHE A 444 -17.33 -20.87 -4.34
C PHE A 444 -17.83 -21.41 -3.01
N GLU A 445 -17.14 -22.42 -2.49
CA GLU A 445 -17.30 -22.91 -1.12
C GLU A 445 -15.95 -23.00 -0.43
N PHE A 446 -15.82 -22.35 0.72
CA PHE A 446 -14.63 -22.44 1.56
C PHE A 446 -14.50 -23.83 2.20
N ALA A 447 -13.30 -24.41 2.09
CA ALA A 447 -13.04 -25.79 2.47
C ALA A 447 -13.01 -26.04 3.99
N LYS A 448 -12.65 -25.03 4.79
CA LYS A 448 -12.44 -25.16 6.25
C LYS A 448 -13.43 -24.38 7.09
N PHE A 449 -13.57 -23.08 6.90
CA PHE A 449 -14.32 -22.21 7.82
C PHE A 449 -15.24 -21.26 7.05
N PRO A 450 -16.44 -20.95 7.56
CA PRO A 450 -17.20 -19.81 7.09
C PRO A 450 -16.41 -18.53 7.31
N GLU A 451 -16.53 -17.58 6.39
CA GLU A 451 -15.82 -16.30 6.47
C GLU A 451 -16.82 -15.15 6.38
N TYR A 452 -16.43 -14.00 6.93
CA TYR A 452 -17.18 -12.76 6.78
C TYR A 452 -16.70 -12.06 5.51
N LEU A 453 -17.58 -11.96 4.52
CA LEU A 453 -17.31 -11.33 3.24
C LEU A 453 -18.38 -10.26 2.95
N LEU A 454 -17.98 -9.20 2.26
CA LEU A 454 -18.92 -8.18 1.80
C LEU A 454 -19.15 -8.29 0.28
N PRO A 455 -20.39 -8.10 -0.20
CA PRO A 455 -20.64 -7.84 -1.62
C PRO A 455 -19.76 -6.70 -2.13
N GLY A 456 -19.25 -6.82 -3.35
CA GLY A 456 -18.29 -5.88 -3.94
C GLY A 456 -16.83 -6.12 -3.52
N ALA A 457 -16.56 -7.05 -2.59
CA ALA A 457 -15.19 -7.34 -2.20
C ALA A 457 -14.41 -7.98 -3.36
N LYS A 458 -13.24 -7.42 -3.66
CA LYS A 458 -12.33 -7.96 -4.67
C LYS A 458 -11.72 -9.26 -4.16
N LEU A 459 -11.67 -10.28 -5.01
CA LEU A 459 -11.03 -11.55 -4.72
C LEU A 459 -9.99 -11.89 -5.78
N LEU A 460 -8.96 -12.62 -5.35
CA LEU A 460 -7.98 -13.26 -6.22
C LEU A 460 -7.96 -14.74 -5.89
N PHE A 461 -7.88 -15.60 -6.90
CA PHE A 461 -7.64 -17.02 -6.66
C PHE A 461 -6.39 -17.52 -7.37
N ARG A 462 -5.71 -18.45 -6.71
CA ARG A 462 -4.33 -18.82 -7.01
C ARG A 462 -4.07 -20.32 -6.88
N GLU A 463 -3.12 -20.77 -7.68
CA GLU A 463 -2.51 -22.10 -7.62
C GLU A 463 -1.03 -21.91 -7.96
N GLY A 464 -0.23 -21.65 -6.92
CA GLY A 464 1.14 -21.11 -7.06
C GLY A 464 1.14 -19.65 -7.55
N ARG A 465 0.76 -19.42 -8.82
CA ARG A 465 0.59 -18.09 -9.45
C ARG A 465 -0.85 -17.62 -9.45
N THR A 466 -1.05 -16.35 -9.75
CA THR A 466 -2.39 -15.75 -9.89
C THR A 466 -3.10 -16.32 -11.11
N LYS A 467 -4.26 -16.96 -10.92
CA LYS A 467 -5.01 -17.61 -11.99
C LYS A 467 -6.17 -16.75 -12.47
N GLY A 468 -6.86 -16.10 -11.54
CA GLY A 468 -7.95 -15.20 -11.85
C GLY A 468 -8.23 -14.20 -10.75
N LYS A 469 -9.07 -13.24 -11.11
CA LYS A 469 -9.57 -12.18 -10.23
C LYS A 469 -11.07 -12.10 -10.32
N GLY A 470 -11.73 -11.58 -9.30
CA GLY A 470 -13.17 -11.43 -9.32
C GLY A 470 -13.68 -10.47 -8.26
N VAL A 471 -14.99 -10.40 -8.19
CA VAL A 471 -15.73 -9.59 -7.21
C VAL A 471 -16.84 -10.44 -6.63
N VAL A 472 -16.96 -10.45 -5.30
CA VAL A 472 -18.06 -11.12 -4.59
C VAL A 472 -19.37 -10.42 -4.95
N LEU A 473 -20.34 -11.16 -5.47
CA LEU A 473 -21.67 -10.63 -5.81
C LEU A 473 -22.61 -10.72 -4.60
N ARG A 474 -22.69 -11.89 -3.98
CA ARG A 474 -23.54 -12.15 -2.81
C ARG A 474 -23.07 -13.36 -2.02
N LEU A 475 -23.48 -13.43 -0.76
CA LEU A 475 -23.33 -14.60 0.10
C LEU A 475 -24.52 -15.54 -0.12
N LEU A 476 -24.26 -16.85 0.01
CA LEU A 476 -25.26 -17.90 -0.16
C LEU A 476 -25.59 -18.60 1.16
#